data_AF-W5WHG8-F1
#
_entry.id   AF-W5WHG8-F1
#
_cell.length_a   1.000
_cell.length_b   1.000
_cell.length_c   1.000
_cell.angle_alpha   90.00
_cell.angle_beta   90.00
_cell.angle_gamma   90.00
#
_symmetry.space_group_name_H-M   'P 1'
#
loop_
_entity.id
_entity.type
_entity.pdbx_description
1 polymer ?
#
loop_
_entity_poly.entity_id
_entity_poly.type
_entity_poly.pdbx_seq_one_letter_code
_entity_poly.pdbx_strand_id
1 'polypeptide(L)'
;MATPSRRAGAAVALVLAAAGCAGGTEPAAPTTTTTTAVDAVTACTNQLAYWAREALRNARDTGLDYQEMGLSGDQYDALLALLGKARELGAQATPNWIAEQAKAACTRLAAAPSTSHAPGWP
;
A
#
# COMPACT_ATOMS: atom_id res chain seq x y z
N MET A 1 47.58 -20.15 -8.94
CA MET A 1 47.96 -20.20 -10.37
C MET A 1 46.67 -20.30 -11.20
N ALA A 2 46.47 -19.34 -12.12
CA ALA A 2 45.61 -19.24 -13.32
C ALA A 2 44.37 -20.17 -13.47
N THR A 3 43.17 -19.74 -13.90
CA THR A 3 42.81 -18.72 -14.92
C THR A 3 41.32 -18.32 -14.77
N PRO A 4 40.91 -17.07 -15.10
CA PRO A 4 39.51 -16.63 -15.15
C PRO A 4 38.89 -16.82 -16.53
N SER A 5 37.58 -17.11 -16.59
CA SER A 5 36.79 -17.09 -17.84
C SER A 5 35.89 -15.86 -17.87
N ARG A 6 36.04 -15.05 -18.92
CA ARG A 6 35.28 -13.83 -19.21
C ARG A 6 34.36 -14.04 -20.43
N ARG A 7 33.37 -13.15 -20.54
CA ARG A 7 32.61 -12.67 -21.73
C ARG A 7 31.41 -13.57 -22.09
N ALA A 8 30.28 -13.09 -22.61
CA ALA A 8 29.70 -11.80 -22.99
C ALA A 8 28.17 -12.04 -23.00
N GLY A 9 27.29 -11.11 -22.63
CA GLY A 9 26.82 -10.02 -23.48
C GLY A 9 25.50 -10.41 -24.19
N ALA A 10 24.42 -9.68 -23.92
CA ALA A 10 23.34 -9.36 -24.87
C ALA A 10 22.33 -8.43 -24.18
N ALA A 11 22.47 -7.13 -24.43
CA ALA A 11 21.40 -6.16 -24.21
C ALA A 11 20.44 -6.25 -25.41
N VAL A 12 19.15 -6.42 -25.16
CA VAL A 12 18.11 -6.29 -26.19
C VAL A 12 17.26 -5.08 -25.83
N ALA A 13 17.57 -3.97 -26.51
CA ALA A 13 16.71 -2.79 -26.56
C ALA A 13 15.62 -3.04 -27.61
N LEU A 14 14.36 -2.98 -27.20
CA LEU A 14 13.22 -3.06 -28.11
C LEU A 14 12.51 -1.71 -28.07
N VAL A 15 12.84 -0.86 -29.05
CA VAL A 15 12.15 0.38 -29.37
C VAL A 15 11.03 0.02 -30.35
N LEU A 16 9.78 0.23 -29.96
CA LEU A 16 8.64 0.23 -30.88
C LEU A 16 8.01 1.62 -30.87
N ALA A 17 8.02 2.22 -32.05
CA ALA A 17 7.63 3.58 -32.33
C ALA A 17 6.10 3.79 -32.33
N ALA A 18 5.73 5.04 -32.12
CA ALA A 18 4.39 5.60 -32.16
C ALA A 18 3.69 5.48 -33.51
N ALA A 19 2.37 5.29 -33.51
CA ALA A 19 1.41 5.90 -34.43
C ALA A 19 -0.03 5.58 -34.00
N GLY A 20 -0.89 6.59 -33.88
CA GLY A 20 -2.33 6.42 -33.68
C GLY A 20 -3.03 7.68 -33.17
N CYS A 21 -3.12 8.71 -34.01
CA CYS A 21 -3.98 9.87 -33.77
C CYS A 21 -5.32 9.68 -34.51
N ALA A 22 -6.37 10.24 -33.91
CA ALA A 22 -7.70 10.55 -34.45
C ALA A 22 -8.74 9.42 -34.55
N GLY A 23 -9.75 9.54 -33.67
CA GLY A 23 -11.03 8.86 -33.77
C GLY A 23 -11.99 9.47 -32.74
N GLY A 24 -12.65 10.58 -33.09
CA GLY A 24 -13.67 11.18 -32.25
C GLY A 24 -14.87 10.25 -32.08
N THR A 25 -15.24 10.01 -30.83
CA THR A 25 -16.60 9.61 -30.42
C THR A 25 -16.77 10.20 -29.03
N GLU A 26 -17.75 11.08 -28.90
CA GLU A 26 -18.18 11.67 -27.63
C GLU A 26 -18.49 10.54 -26.64
N PRO A 27 -17.94 10.55 -25.41
CA PRO A 27 -18.28 9.51 -24.45
C PRO A 27 -19.75 9.66 -24.08
N ALA A 28 -20.57 8.66 -24.39
CA ALA A 28 -21.84 8.51 -23.72
C ALA A 28 -21.56 8.51 -22.20
N ALA A 29 -22.16 9.45 -21.47
CA ALA A 29 -21.97 9.56 -20.04
C ALA A 29 -22.21 8.19 -19.38
N PRO A 30 -21.24 7.63 -18.65
CA PRO A 30 -21.48 6.39 -17.94
C PRO A 30 -22.60 6.65 -16.94
N THR A 31 -23.71 5.92 -17.06
CA THR A 31 -24.70 5.82 -16.00
C THR A 31 -23.94 5.35 -14.77
N THR A 32 -23.76 6.24 -13.80
CA THR A 32 -23.16 5.92 -12.51
C THR A 32 -24.05 4.89 -11.85
N THR A 33 -23.71 3.61 -12.04
CA THR A 33 -24.08 2.57 -11.10
C THR A 33 -23.34 2.96 -9.84
N THR A 34 -24.04 3.45 -8.83
CA THR A 34 -23.44 3.83 -7.55
C THR A 34 -22.94 2.56 -6.87
N THR A 35 -21.77 2.05 -7.26
CA THR A 35 -20.93 1.30 -6.34
C THR A 35 -20.68 2.27 -5.21
N THR A 36 -21.27 2.03 -4.04
CA THR A 36 -21.04 2.85 -2.85
C THR A 36 -19.54 2.96 -2.67
N ALA A 37 -18.99 4.14 -2.94
CA ALA A 37 -17.57 4.38 -2.75
C ALA A 37 -17.28 4.12 -1.27
N VAL A 38 -16.43 3.14 -0.98
CA VAL A 38 -15.99 2.90 0.40
C VAL A 38 -15.22 4.15 0.81
N ASP A 39 -15.66 4.75 1.93
CA ASP A 39 -14.96 5.88 2.54
C ASP A 39 -13.48 5.51 2.78
N ALA A 40 -12.56 6.41 2.44
CA ALA A 40 -11.13 6.17 2.53
C ALA A 40 -10.67 5.83 3.96
N VAL A 41 -11.31 6.41 4.99
CA VAL A 41 -11.01 6.08 6.39
C VAL A 41 -11.42 4.65 6.69
N THR A 42 -12.60 4.23 6.23
CA THR A 42 -13.10 2.86 6.37
C THR A 42 -12.18 1.85 5.67
N ALA A 43 -11.74 2.15 4.44
CA ALA A 43 -10.80 1.29 3.71
C ALA A 43 -9.47 1.13 4.46
N CYS A 44 -8.86 2.24 4.90
CA CYS A 44 -7.65 2.24 5.70
C CYS A 44 -7.84 1.46 7.02
N THR A 45 -8.97 1.67 7.70
CA THR A 45 -9.26 1.01 8.99
C THR A 45 -9.32 -0.50 8.83
N ASN A 46 -9.99 -0.97 7.77
CA ASN A 46 -10.10 -2.39 7.48
C ASN A 46 -8.74 -3.02 7.17
N GLN A 47 -7.90 -2.33 6.38
CA GLN A 47 -6.55 -2.80 6.05
C GLN A 47 -5.66 -2.89 7.30
N LEU A 48 -5.61 -1.84 8.12
CA LEU A 48 -4.82 -1.85 9.37
C LEU A 48 -5.30 -2.93 10.33
N ALA A 49 -6.61 -3.07 10.54
CA ALA A 49 -7.16 -4.06 11.45
C ALA A 49 -6.98 -5.50 10.95
N TYR A 50 -6.99 -5.71 9.64
CA TYR A 50 -6.66 -7.01 9.05
C TYR A 50 -5.20 -7.38 9.32
N TRP A 51 -4.26 -6.53 8.90
CA TRP A 51 -2.84 -6.81 9.04
C TRP A 51 -2.37 -6.87 10.50
N ALA A 52 -2.97 -6.07 11.39
CA ALA A 52 -2.67 -6.14 12.81
C ALA A 52 -3.06 -7.51 13.39
N ARG A 53 -4.26 -8.01 13.07
CA ARG A 53 -4.69 -9.34 13.51
C ARG A 53 -3.86 -10.44 12.90
N GLU A 54 -3.48 -10.30 11.63
CA GLU A 54 -2.61 -11.25 10.93
C GLU A 54 -1.25 -11.36 11.62
N ALA A 55 -0.58 -10.24 11.85
CA ALA A 55 0.74 -10.19 12.46
C ALA A 55 0.74 -10.59 13.95
N LEU A 56 -0.35 -10.32 14.69
CA LEU A 56 -0.48 -10.75 16.09
C LEU A 56 -0.77 -12.26 16.21
N ARG A 57 -1.48 -12.85 15.23
CA ARG A 57 -1.75 -14.29 15.19
C ARG A 57 -0.51 -15.08 14.75
N ASN A 58 0.13 -14.61 13.69
CA ASN A 58 1.31 -15.22 13.11
C ASN A 58 2.52 -14.44 13.60
N ALA A 59 3.02 -14.74 14.82
CA ALA A 59 4.15 -14.03 15.45
C ALA A 59 5.49 -14.04 14.65
N ARG A 60 5.48 -14.55 13.41
CA ARG A 60 6.56 -14.49 12.43
C ARG A 60 6.23 -13.44 11.37
N ASP A 61 7.26 -12.69 10.98
CA ASP A 61 7.19 -11.80 9.82
C ASP A 61 6.71 -12.58 8.59
N THR A 62 5.71 -12.03 7.88
CA THR A 62 5.18 -12.62 6.64
C THR A 62 6.14 -12.42 5.46
N GLY A 63 7.19 -11.60 5.63
CA GLY A 63 8.14 -11.27 4.57
C GLY A 63 7.53 -10.38 3.48
N LEU A 64 6.34 -9.84 3.73
CA LEU A 64 5.64 -8.95 2.81
C LEU A 64 6.07 -7.51 3.05
N ASP A 65 6.38 -6.79 1.98
CA ASP A 65 6.58 -5.35 2.08
C ASP A 65 5.25 -4.57 2.13
N TYR A 66 5.32 -3.28 2.43
CA TYR A 66 4.12 -2.45 2.57
C TYR A 66 3.31 -2.33 1.27
N GLN A 67 3.94 -2.50 0.11
CA GLN A 67 3.28 -2.42 -1.19
C GLN A 67 2.51 -3.71 -1.48
N GLU A 68 3.10 -4.86 -1.17
CA GLU A 68 2.46 -6.17 -1.24
C GLU A 68 1.28 -6.27 -0.26
N MET A 69 1.36 -5.56 0.87
CA MET A 69 0.26 -5.44 1.82
C MET A 69 -0.86 -4.48 1.36
N GLY A 70 -0.64 -3.74 0.27
CA GLY A 70 -1.57 -2.72 -0.23
C GLY A 70 -1.69 -1.51 0.70
N LEU A 71 -0.60 -1.15 1.40
CA LEU A 71 -0.53 -0.01 2.30
C LEU A 71 0.28 1.11 1.67
N SER A 72 0.00 2.36 2.03
CA SER A 72 0.97 3.45 1.85
C SER A 72 2.05 3.38 2.92
N GLY A 73 3.15 4.14 2.74
CA GLY A 73 4.19 4.26 3.77
C GLY A 73 3.62 4.73 5.12
N ASP A 74 2.83 5.80 5.12
CA ASP A 74 2.22 6.32 6.35
C ASP A 74 1.24 5.33 7.01
N GLN A 75 0.52 4.54 6.20
CA GLN A 75 -0.34 3.47 6.74
C GLN A 75 0.49 2.35 7.34
N TYR A 76 1.62 1.99 6.73
CA TYR A 76 2.52 0.99 7.27
C TYR A 76 3.15 1.45 8.59
N ASP A 77 3.58 2.70 8.68
CA ASP A 77 4.09 3.27 9.94
C ASP A 77 3.01 3.26 11.03
N ALA A 78 1.76 3.60 10.68
CA ALA A 78 0.63 3.49 11.58
C ALA A 78 0.38 2.03 12.05
N LEU A 79 0.53 1.05 11.15
CA LEU A 79 0.45 -0.37 11.49
C LEU A 79 1.55 -0.79 12.47
N LEU A 80 2.79 -0.40 12.23
CA LEU A 80 3.91 -0.72 13.11
C LEU A 80 3.71 -0.14 14.52
N ALA A 81 3.25 1.12 14.60
CA ALA A 81 2.94 1.76 15.88
C ALA A 81 1.78 1.06 16.61
N LEU A 82 0.74 0.66 15.88
CA LEU A 82 -0.38 -0.12 16.42
C LEU A 82 0.09 -1.47 16.97
N LEU A 83 0.93 -2.19 16.23
CA LEU A 83 1.50 -3.46 16.65
C LEU A 83 2.40 -3.34 17.88
N GLY A 84 3.20 -2.27 17.98
CA GLY A 84 4.00 -1.99 19.17
C GLY A 84 3.13 -1.91 20.42
N LYS A 85 2.11 -1.05 20.40
CA LYS A 85 1.15 -0.90 21.51
C LYS A 85 0.37 -2.18 21.79
N ALA A 86 -0.06 -2.89 20.76
CA ALA A 86 -0.79 -4.15 20.93
C ALA A 86 0.06 -5.20 21.66
N ARG A 87 1.36 -5.29 21.33
CA ARG A 87 2.29 -6.21 22.00
C ARG A 87 2.54 -5.82 23.46
N GLU A 88 2.63 -4.53 23.76
CA GLU A 88 2.74 -4.03 25.14
C GLU A 88 1.50 -4.39 25.98
N LEU A 89 0.30 -4.28 25.40
CA LEU A 89 -0.97 -4.62 26.05
C LEU A 89 -1.24 -6.13 26.16
N GLY A 90 -0.61 -6.94 25.31
CA GLY A 90 -0.81 -8.38 25.26
C GLY A 90 -2.30 -8.76 25.11
N ALA A 91 -2.82 -9.56 26.04
CA ALA A 91 -4.21 -10.02 26.01
C ALA A 91 -5.26 -8.90 26.08
N GLN A 92 -4.88 -7.69 26.52
CA GLN A 92 -5.77 -6.54 26.57
C GLN A 92 -5.99 -5.89 25.20
N ALA A 93 -5.15 -6.17 24.21
CA ALA A 93 -5.31 -5.73 22.82
C ALA A 93 -6.39 -6.55 22.09
N THR A 94 -7.64 -6.42 22.55
CA THR A 94 -8.79 -7.12 21.95
C THR A 94 -9.00 -6.70 20.48
N PRO A 95 -9.68 -7.51 19.66
CA PRO A 95 -10.00 -7.14 18.27
C PRO A 95 -10.73 -5.80 18.15
N ASN A 96 -11.63 -5.48 19.09
CA ASN A 96 -12.32 -4.19 19.12
C ASN A 96 -11.36 -3.04 19.43
N TRP A 97 -10.44 -3.24 20.38
CA TRP A 97 -9.40 -2.25 20.66
C TRP A 97 -8.53 -1.99 19.41
N ILE A 98 -8.13 -3.04 18.68
CA ILE A 98 -7.38 -2.91 17.43
C ILE A 98 -8.16 -2.09 16.39
N ALA A 99 -9.45 -2.39 16.22
CA ALA A 99 -10.30 -1.67 15.26
C ALA A 99 -10.46 -0.18 15.61
N GLU A 100 -10.66 0.14 16.89
CA GLU A 100 -10.78 1.53 17.35
C GLU A 100 -9.46 2.31 17.18
N GLN A 101 -8.32 1.68 17.48
CA GLN A 101 -7.01 2.33 17.28
C GLN A 101 -6.68 2.51 15.80
N ALA A 102 -6.99 1.51 14.97
CA ALA A 102 -6.86 1.61 13.51
C ALA A 102 -7.71 2.76 12.96
N LYS A 103 -8.97 2.86 13.37
CA LYS A 103 -9.87 3.94 12.99
C LYS A 103 -9.33 5.31 13.40
N ALA A 104 -8.87 5.44 14.65
CA ALA A 104 -8.27 6.68 15.13
C ALA A 104 -7.01 7.09 14.34
N ALA A 105 -6.17 6.13 13.96
CA ALA A 105 -5.00 6.38 13.11
C ALA A 105 -5.39 6.81 11.70
N CYS A 106 -6.31 6.09 11.05
CA CYS A 106 -6.77 6.40 9.70
C CYS A 106 -7.48 7.76 9.62
N THR A 107 -8.25 8.15 10.63
CA THR A 107 -8.84 9.50 10.70
C THR A 107 -7.76 10.59 10.74
N ARG A 108 -6.65 10.37 11.47
CA ARG A 108 -5.52 11.32 11.48
C ARG A 108 -4.81 11.39 10.14
N LEU A 109 -4.60 10.24 9.49
CA LEU A 109 -3.98 10.18 8.16
C LEU A 109 -4.83 10.91 7.11
N ALA A 110 -6.16 10.72 7.14
CA ALA A 110 -7.06 11.41 6.22
C ALA A 110 -7.13 12.92 6.44
N ALA A 111 -6.86 13.39 7.67
CA ALA A 111 -6.81 14.81 8.00
C ALA A 111 -5.43 15.46 7.75
N ALA A 112 -4.38 14.66 7.52
CA ALA A 112 -3.05 15.17 7.25
C ALA A 112 -2.99 15.83 5.86
N PRO A 113 -2.31 16.97 5.70
CA PRO A 113 -2.11 17.56 4.39
C PRO A 113 -1.32 16.58 3.50
N SER A 114 -1.78 16.38 2.27
CA SER A 114 -1.08 15.57 1.27
C SER A 114 0.27 16.22 0.97
N THR A 115 1.34 15.76 1.60
CA THR A 115 2.67 16.18 1.19
C THR A 115 3.07 15.31 0.00
N SER A 116 2.81 15.80 -1.21
CA SER A 116 3.36 15.22 -2.44
C SER A 116 4.87 15.47 -2.48
N HIS A 117 5.63 14.76 -1.65
CA HIS A 117 7.09 14.76 -1.76
C HIS A 117 7.50 13.72 -2.80
N ALA A 118 7.49 14.13 -4.07
CA ALA A 118 8.37 13.53 -5.06
C ALA A 118 9.27 14.66 -5.59
N PRO A 119 10.55 14.77 -5.18
CA PRO A 119 11.52 15.40 -6.06
C PRO A 119 11.53 14.55 -7.34
N GLY A 120 11.16 15.14 -8.47
CA GLY A 120 11.26 14.49 -9.76
C GLY A 120 12.66 13.90 -9.91
N TRP A 121 12.74 12.64 -10.34
CA TRP A 121 14.02 12.06 -10.78
C TRP A 121 14.60 12.98 -11.88
N PRO A 122 15.90 13.33 -11.82
CA PRO A 122 16.52 14.25 -12.77
C PRO A 122 16.55 13.72 -14.20
#